data_AF-A0A7V7QK08-F1
#
_entry.id   AF-A0A7V7QK08-F1
#
_cell.length_a   1.000
_cell.length_b   1.000
_cell.length_c   1.000
_cell.angle_alpha   90.00
_cell.angle_beta   90.00
_cell.angle_gamma   90.00
#
_symmetry.space_group_name_H-M   'P 1'
#
loop_
_entity.id
_entity.type
_entity.pdbx_description
1 polymer ?
#
loop_
_entity_poly.entity_id
_entity_poly.type
_entity_poly.pdbx_seq_one_letter_code
_entity_poly.pdbx_strand_id
1 'polypeptide(L)'
;MGLDFYIAKSKDIVNSKKVLTEFDDFVSLHEELQEYIYTNSSIIDFEISCLMDIDPYADTLLENEKITQISKICEYILESDFLQEYEDVDDAINIFLHLDKLCKKAISENKSLIAIGD
;
A
#
# COMPACT_ATOMS: atom_id res chain seq x y z
N MET A 1 -13.68 -3.74 4.15
CA MET A 1 -12.43 -4.52 4.24
C MET A 1 -11.33 -3.70 3.59
N GLY A 2 -10.05 -3.99 3.81
CA GLY A 2 -8.99 -3.13 3.29
C GLY A 2 -7.62 -3.75 3.47
N LEU A 3 -6.58 -3.05 3.03
CA LEU A 3 -5.20 -3.46 3.22
C LEU A 3 -4.50 -2.49 4.16
N ASP A 4 -4.05 -2.99 5.30
CA ASP A 4 -3.24 -2.22 6.23
C ASP A 4 -1.75 -2.54 6.01
N PHE A 5 -0.95 -1.52 5.73
CA PHE A 5 0.48 -1.65 5.48
C PHE A 5 1.29 -1.21 6.71
N TYR A 6 2.24 -2.05 7.11
CA TYR A 6 3.13 -1.79 8.25
C TYR A 6 4.59 -2.09 7.91
N ILE A 7 5.53 -1.40 8.55
CA ILE A 7 6.96 -1.78 8.50
C ILE A 7 7.21 -2.98 9.42
N ALA A 8 7.70 -4.08 8.85
CA ALA A 8 8.06 -5.27 9.60
C ALA A 8 9.24 -4.99 10.55
N LYS A 9 9.06 -5.23 11.86
CA LYS A 9 10.15 -5.15 12.86
C LYS A 9 11.08 -6.37 12.85
N SER A 10 10.64 -7.51 12.30
CA SER A 10 11.44 -8.74 12.12
C SER A 10 10.94 -9.54 10.91
N LYS A 11 11.82 -10.33 10.28
CA LYS A 11 11.45 -11.26 9.19
C LYS A 11 10.56 -12.41 9.65
N ASP A 12 10.49 -12.67 10.96
CA ASP A 12 9.74 -13.79 11.56
C ASP A 12 8.26 -13.49 11.88
N ILE A 13 7.70 -12.42 11.30
CA ILE A 13 6.30 -12.06 11.53
C ILE A 13 5.41 -13.00 10.70
N VAL A 14 5.11 -14.18 11.26
CA VAL A 14 4.21 -15.20 10.68
C VAL A 14 2.97 -15.40 11.57
N ASN A 15 2.50 -14.35 12.27
CA ASN A 15 1.23 -14.43 13.01
C ASN A 15 0.64 -13.03 13.26
N SER A 16 -0.27 -12.59 12.38
CA SER A 16 -0.93 -11.28 12.34
C SER A 16 -1.49 -10.78 13.68
N LYS A 17 -2.05 -11.67 14.51
CA LYS A 17 -2.73 -11.23 15.75
C LYS A 17 -1.79 -10.85 16.91
N LYS A 18 -0.48 -11.12 16.81
CA LYS A 18 0.46 -10.85 17.92
C LYS A 18 1.32 -9.60 17.71
N VAL A 19 1.23 -8.95 16.55
CA VAL A 19 2.15 -7.86 16.15
C VAL A 19 1.48 -6.47 16.15
N LEU A 20 0.16 -6.40 16.30
CA LEU A 20 -0.59 -5.13 16.36
C LEU A 20 -0.16 -4.17 17.48
N THR A 21 0.65 -4.61 18.44
CA THR A 21 1.16 -3.76 19.54
C THR A 21 2.54 -3.17 19.28
N GLU A 22 3.17 -3.43 18.13
CA GLU A 22 4.56 -3.00 17.88
C GLU A 22 4.74 -2.15 16.63
N PHE A 23 3.72 -1.72 15.89
CA PHE A 23 3.93 -0.85 14.73
C PHE A 23 3.75 0.62 15.08
N ASP A 24 4.79 1.42 14.82
CA ASP A 24 4.79 2.86 15.13
C ASP A 24 4.14 3.69 14.00
N ASP A 25 4.13 3.17 12.76
CA ASP A 25 3.58 3.81 11.57
C ASP A 25 2.82 2.78 10.72
N PHE A 26 1.63 3.14 10.23
CA PHE A 26 0.84 2.33 9.30
C PHE A 26 0.02 3.20 8.35
N VAL A 27 -0.45 2.60 7.25
CA VAL A 27 -1.42 3.22 6.34
C VAL A 27 -2.47 2.19 5.95
N SER A 28 -3.73 2.61 5.90
CA SER A 28 -4.86 1.77 5.48
C SER A 28 -5.27 2.16 4.07
N LEU A 29 -5.35 1.18 3.18
CA LEU A 29 -5.91 1.31 1.84
C LEU A 29 -7.32 0.72 1.84
N HIS A 30 -8.32 1.60 1.84
CA HIS A 30 -9.73 1.23 1.94
C HIS A 30 -10.24 0.50 0.70
N GLU A 31 -11.21 -0.41 0.87
CA GLU A 31 -11.85 -1.16 -0.23
C GLU A 31 -12.30 -0.26 -1.37
N GLU A 32 -12.98 0.83 -1.04
CA GLU A 32 -13.60 1.75 -2.00
C GLU A 32 -12.54 2.37 -2.94
N LEU A 33 -11.37 2.70 -2.38
CA LEU A 33 -10.24 3.21 -3.17
C LEU A 33 -9.61 2.10 -4.01
N GLN A 34 -9.53 0.87 -3.50
CA GLN A 34 -9.05 -0.29 -4.29
C GLN A 34 -9.99 -0.59 -5.45
N GLU A 35 -11.30 -0.60 -5.22
CA GLU A 35 -12.33 -0.80 -6.24
C GLU A 35 -12.28 0.30 -7.29
N TYR A 36 -12.08 1.55 -6.88
CA TYR A 36 -11.90 2.68 -7.80
C TYR A 36 -10.68 2.47 -8.70
N ILE A 37 -9.53 2.10 -8.13
CA ILE A 37 -8.30 1.83 -8.89
C ILE A 37 -8.51 0.66 -9.86
N TYR A 38 -9.13 -0.42 -9.40
CA TYR A 38 -9.41 -1.59 -10.22
C TYR A 38 -10.32 -1.26 -11.40
N THR A 39 -11.44 -0.56 -11.13
CA THR A 39 -12.45 -0.20 -12.13
C THR A 39 -11.88 0.73 -13.19
N ASN A 40 -10.98 1.64 -12.79
CA ASN A 40 -10.36 2.62 -13.67
C ASN A 40 -8.95 2.21 -14.11
N SER A 41 -8.54 0.97 -13.87
CA SER A 41 -7.19 0.47 -14.25
C SER A 41 -6.91 0.60 -15.75
N SER A 42 -7.95 0.52 -16.59
CA SER A 42 -7.84 0.65 -18.05
C SER A 42 -7.40 2.03 -18.55
N ILE A 43 -7.53 3.08 -17.74
CA ILE A 43 -7.09 4.45 -18.09
C ILE A 43 -5.74 4.81 -17.47
N ILE A 44 -5.16 3.91 -16.68
CA ILE A 44 -3.83 4.08 -16.10
C ILE A 44 -2.78 3.58 -17.11
N ASP A 45 -1.89 4.48 -17.55
CA ASP A 45 -0.75 4.15 -18.42
C ASP A 45 0.49 3.79 -17.58
N PHE A 46 0.28 2.94 -16.56
CA PHE A 46 1.31 2.48 -15.63
C PHE A 46 0.98 1.09 -15.08
N GLU A 47 2.01 0.28 -14.83
CA GLU A 47 1.83 -1.07 -14.28
C GLU A 47 1.48 -1.01 -12.79
N ILE A 48 0.19 -1.18 -12.45
CA ILE A 48 -0.31 -1.13 -11.07
C ILE A 48 -0.58 -2.51 -10.44
N SER A 49 -0.40 -3.59 -11.19
CA SER A 49 -0.67 -4.96 -10.75
C SER A 49 0.00 -5.31 -9.42
N CYS A 50 1.22 -4.82 -9.17
CA CYS A 50 1.93 -5.08 -7.92
C CYS A 50 1.16 -4.64 -6.65
N LEU A 51 0.34 -3.59 -6.74
CA LEU A 51 -0.50 -3.15 -5.62
C LEU A 51 -1.82 -3.94 -5.59
N MET A 52 -2.39 -4.24 -6.75
CA MET A 52 -3.70 -4.90 -6.89
C MET A 52 -3.66 -6.42 -6.69
N ASP A 53 -2.51 -7.05 -6.86
CA ASP A 53 -2.29 -8.49 -6.69
C ASP A 53 -2.07 -8.89 -5.21
N ILE A 54 -2.09 -7.92 -4.29
CA ILE A 54 -2.01 -8.19 -2.86
C ILE A 54 -3.36 -8.75 -2.40
N ASP A 55 -3.35 -9.95 -1.83
CA ASP A 55 -4.56 -10.62 -1.36
C ASP A 55 -5.18 -9.86 -0.18
N PRO A 56 -6.39 -9.29 -0.31
CA PRO A 56 -7.05 -8.55 0.76
C PRO A 56 -7.56 -9.47 1.89
N TYR A 57 -7.48 -10.79 1.74
CA TYR A 57 -7.91 -11.77 2.74
C TYR A 57 -6.74 -12.51 3.42
N ALA A 58 -5.50 -12.14 3.09
CA ALA A 58 -4.32 -12.80 3.63
C ALA A 58 -3.18 -11.82 3.92
N ASP A 59 -2.44 -12.08 5.00
CA ASP A 59 -1.24 -11.33 5.31
C ASP A 59 -0.15 -11.61 4.27
N THR A 60 0.38 -10.56 3.66
CA THR A 60 1.42 -10.66 2.64
C THR A 60 2.68 -9.92 3.07
N LEU A 61 3.80 -10.63 3.15
CA LEU A 61 5.11 -10.02 3.33
C LEU A 61 5.65 -9.49 2.00
N LEU A 62 6.01 -8.22 1.97
CA LEU A 62 6.53 -7.50 0.81
C LEU A 62 8.02 -7.23 1.02
N GLU A 63 8.85 -7.65 0.07
CA GLU A 63 10.29 -7.40 0.07
C GLU A 63 10.65 -6.15 -0.76
N ASN A 64 11.89 -5.69 -0.64
CA ASN A 64 12.38 -4.43 -1.25
C ASN A 64 11.99 -4.24 -2.73
N GLU A 65 12.01 -5.30 -3.54
CA GLU A 65 11.60 -5.20 -4.96
C GLU A 65 10.14 -4.77 -5.10
N LYS A 66 9.22 -5.45 -4.40
CA LYS A 66 7.79 -5.12 -4.37
C LYS A 66 7.55 -3.76 -3.72
N ILE A 67 8.23 -3.44 -2.62
CA ILE A 67 8.13 -2.14 -1.95
C ILE A 67 8.53 -1.00 -2.91
N THR A 68 9.59 -1.21 -3.70
CA THR A 68 10.04 -0.23 -4.70
C THR A 68 9.02 -0.04 -5.81
N GLN A 69 8.37 -1.12 -6.25
CA GLN A 69 7.29 -1.04 -7.24
C GLN A 69 6.08 -0.27 -6.69
N ILE A 70 5.65 -0.56 -5.46
CA ILE A 70 4.55 0.14 -4.79
C ILE A 70 4.86 1.63 -4.63
N SER A 71 6.07 2.00 -4.21
CA SER A 71 6.48 3.41 -4.10
C SER A 71 6.36 4.14 -5.45
N LYS A 72 6.78 3.50 -6.55
CA LYS A 72 6.61 4.08 -7.90
C LYS A 72 5.16 4.21 -8.33
N ILE A 73 4.30 3.26 -7.97
CA ILE A 73 2.85 3.35 -8.20
C ILE A 73 2.28 4.57 -7.44
N CYS A 74 2.68 4.76 -6.19
CA CYS A 74 2.24 5.91 -5.39
C CYS A 74 2.69 7.23 -6.04
N GLU A 75 3.96 7.32 -6.45
CA GLU A 75 4.48 8.50 -7.16
C GLU A 75 3.70 8.78 -8.45
N TYR A 76 3.45 7.77 -9.27
CA TYR A 76 2.66 7.91 -10.49
C TYR A 76 1.25 8.43 -10.20
N ILE A 77 0.54 7.82 -9.24
CA ILE A 77 -0.83 8.21 -8.89
C ILE A 77 -0.86 9.66 -8.41
N LEU A 78 0.09 10.06 -7.57
CA LEU A 78 0.19 11.41 -7.01
C LEU A 78 0.57 12.48 -8.05
N GLU A 79 1.35 12.12 -9.07
CA GLU A 79 1.74 13.03 -10.15
C GLU A 79 0.71 13.10 -11.29
N SER A 80 -0.19 12.12 -11.35
CA SER A 80 -1.24 12.02 -12.36
C SER A 80 -2.54 12.69 -11.93
N ASP A 81 -3.43 12.94 -12.89
CA ASP A 81 -4.80 13.40 -12.63
C ASP A 81 -5.76 12.24 -12.31
N PHE A 82 -5.24 11.03 -12.06
CA PHE A 82 -6.05 9.81 -11.91
C PHE A 82 -7.12 9.90 -10.81
N LEU A 83 -6.80 10.54 -9.68
CA LEU A 83 -7.71 10.64 -8.54
C LEU A 83 -8.69 11.81 -8.63
N GLN A 84 -8.64 12.67 -9.66
CA GLN A 84 -9.44 13.90 -9.72
C GLN A 84 -10.95 13.66 -9.63
N GLU A 85 -11.43 12.53 -10.14
CA GLU A 85 -12.84 12.16 -10.17
C GLU A 85 -13.23 11.22 -9.00
N TYR A 86 -12.33 10.95 -8.06
CA TYR A 86 -12.63 10.17 -6.86
C TYR A 86 -13.33 11.05 -5.83
N GLU A 87 -14.41 10.53 -5.21
CA GLU A 87 -15.27 11.29 -4.29
C GLU A 87 -14.48 11.88 -3.11
N ASP A 88 -13.58 11.09 -2.53
CA ASP A 88 -12.72 11.48 -1.40
C ASP A 88 -11.25 11.68 -1.83
N VAL A 89 -11.03 12.48 -2.88
CA VAL A 89 -9.70 12.73 -3.47
C VAL A 89 -8.63 13.16 -2.44
N ASP A 90 -8.97 14.02 -1.49
CA ASP A 90 -8.02 14.50 -0.47
C ASP A 90 -7.56 13.35 0.45
N ASP A 91 -8.47 12.43 0.79
CA ASP A 91 -8.14 11.26 1.60
C ASP A 91 -7.27 10.27 0.81
N ALA A 92 -7.63 10.00 -0.45
CA ALA A 92 -6.85 9.15 -1.33
C ALA A 92 -5.41 9.69 -1.53
N ILE A 93 -5.25 11.00 -1.74
CA ILE A 93 -3.93 11.64 -1.83
C ILE A 93 -3.13 11.44 -0.53
N ASN A 94 -3.76 11.62 0.63
CA ASN A 94 -3.08 11.41 1.92
C ASN A 94 -2.66 9.95 2.11
N ILE A 95 -3.49 8.99 1.72
CA ILE A 95 -3.17 7.56 1.74
C ILE A 95 -1.95 7.27 0.88
N PHE A 96 -1.91 7.74 -0.36
CA PHE A 96 -0.76 7.50 -1.25
C PHE A 96 0.51 8.21 -0.81
N LEU A 97 0.42 9.42 -0.26
CA LEU A 97 1.56 10.12 0.34
C LEU A 97 2.12 9.34 1.54
N HIS A 98 1.25 8.82 2.40
CA HIS A 98 1.67 8.04 3.57
C HIS A 98 2.23 6.67 3.18
N LEU A 99 1.63 5.99 2.21
CA LEU A 99 2.11 4.71 1.68
C LEU A 99 3.47 4.86 1.01
N ASP A 100 3.67 5.88 0.20
CA ASP A 100 4.98 6.18 -0.41
C ASP A 100 6.05 6.46 0.67
N LYS A 101 5.71 7.29 1.67
CA LYS A 101 6.61 7.57 2.79
C LYS A 101 6.97 6.28 3.56
N LEU A 102 6.00 5.39 3.78
CA LEU A 102 6.21 4.11 4.44
C LEU A 102 7.14 3.21 3.63
N CYS A 103 6.93 3.13 2.31
CA CYS A 103 7.79 2.39 1.39
C CYS A 103 9.22 2.93 1.38
N LYS A 104 9.40 4.24 1.24
CA LYS A 104 10.72 4.90 1.25
C LYS A 104 11.44 4.68 2.58
N LYS A 105 10.73 4.76 3.71
CA LYS A 105 11.27 4.43 5.03
C LYS A 105 11.73 2.97 5.09
N ALA A 106 10.89 2.02 4.70
CA ALA A 106 11.23 0.60 4.68
C ALA A 106 12.48 0.29 3.83
N ILE A 107 12.56 0.86 2.62
CA ILE A 107 13.72 0.73 1.72
C ILE A 107 14.99 1.28 2.40
N SER A 108 14.93 2.51 2.94
CA SER A 108 16.08 3.15 3.57
C SER A 108 16.60 2.40 4.81
N GLU A 109 15.69 1.76 5.55
CA GLU A 109 16.02 0.95 6.73
C GLU A 109 16.31 -0.52 6.39
N ASN A 110 16.24 -0.90 5.10
CA ASN A 110 16.34 -2.27 4.60
C ASN A 110 15.41 -3.25 5.33
N LYS A 111 14.15 -2.83 5.49
CA LYS A 111 13.08 -3.59 6.14
C LYS A 111 12.00 -3.99 5.13
N SER A 112 11.31 -5.08 5.43
CA SER A 112 10.12 -5.51 4.69
C SER A 112 8.88 -4.70 5.12
N LEU A 113 7.86 -4.67 4.26
CA LEU A 113 6.51 -4.27 4.64
C LEU A 113 5.65 -5.52 4.82
N ILE A 114 4.64 -5.44 5.67
CA ILE A 114 3.56 -6.42 5.73
C ILE A 114 2.26 -5.72 5.34
N ALA A 115 1.53 -6.30 4.39
CA ALA A 115 0.16 -5.93 4.09
C ALA A 115 -0.75 -6.91 4.81
N ILE A 116 -1.63 -6.40 5.67
CA ILE A 116 -2.60 -7.17 6.44
C ILE A 116 -3.96 -6.98 5.80
N GLY A 117 -4.57 -8.09 5.38
CA GLY A 117 -5.95 -8.13 4.91
C GLY A 117 -6.95 -8.20 6.09
N ASP A 118 -8.19 -7.82 5.82
CA ASP A 118 -9.32 -7.84 6.78
C ASP A 118 -10.23 -9.08 6.56
#